data_AF-D2TXE6-F1
#
_entry.id   AF-D2TXE6-F1
#
_cell.length_a   1.000
_cell.length_b   1.000
_cell.length_c   1.000
_cell.angle_alpha   90.00
_cell.angle_beta   90.00
_cell.angle_gamma   90.00
#
_symmetry.space_group_name_H-M   'P 1'
#
loop_
_entity.id
_entity.type
_entity.pdbx_description
1 polymer ?
#
loop_
_entity_poly.entity_id
_entity_poly.type
_entity_poly.pdbx_seq_one_letter_code
_entity_poly.pdbx_strand_id
1 'polypeptide(L)'
;KKKDGSPNQYGINMIHAIMGCADVGQLTTKMINAHTHIAPELTNKRIGLVLQKTLKTKTNGQNTYSFDILLSFVAQTRQTLEEKLKGLPPEIIDKKFARLQDKDERKNAPATYHQQYQSEYPGDDVFFG
;
A
#
# COMPACT_ATOMS: atom_id res chain seq x y z
N LYS A 1 -10.21 10.89 9.99
CA LYS A 1 -9.49 12.17 10.20
C LYS A 1 -8.00 11.88 10.27
N LYS A 2 -7.12 12.80 9.83
CA LYS A 2 -5.68 12.69 10.08
C LYS A 2 -5.38 12.97 11.57
N LYS A 3 -4.15 12.72 12.03
CA LYS A 3 -3.74 12.96 13.44
C LYS A 3 -3.89 14.43 13.87
N ASP A 4 -3.99 15.37 12.92
CA ASP A 4 -4.21 16.80 13.15
C ASP A 4 -5.69 17.24 13.14
N GLY A 5 -6.63 16.30 13.00
CA GLY A 5 -8.06 16.60 12.91
C GLY A 5 -8.55 17.00 11.52
N SER A 6 -7.67 17.22 10.54
CA SER A 6 -8.04 17.55 9.16
C SER A 6 -8.71 16.36 8.45
N PRO A 7 -9.60 16.64 7.47
CA PRO A 7 -10.19 15.60 6.63
C PRO A 7 -9.08 14.81 5.92
N ASN A 8 -9.20 13.48 5.94
CA ASN A 8 -8.31 12.64 5.13
C ASN A 8 -8.75 12.73 3.67
N GLN A 9 -8.32 13.78 2.97
CA GLN A 9 -8.71 14.04 1.58
C GLN A 9 -8.44 12.85 0.66
N TYR A 10 -7.35 12.12 0.92
CA TYR A 10 -7.05 10.89 0.19
C TYR A 10 -8.15 9.83 0.36
N GLY A 11 -8.57 9.58 1.60
CA GLY A 11 -9.65 8.65 1.91
C GLY A 11 -10.99 9.10 1.33
N ILE A 12 -11.31 10.40 1.40
CA ILE A 12 -12.54 10.96 0.84
C ILE A 12 -12.58 10.78 -0.68
N ASN A 13 -11.48 11.13 -1.37
CA ASN A 13 -11.37 10.98 -2.81
C ASN A 13 -11.50 9.51 -3.24
N MET A 14 -10.93 8.59 -2.45
CA MET A 14 -11.06 7.15 -2.70
C MET A 14 -12.52 6.66 -2.58
N ILE A 15 -13.23 7.11 -1.54
CA ILE A 15 -14.65 6.78 -1.35
C ILE A 15 -15.48 7.30 -2.53
N HIS A 16 -15.25 8.53 -2.98
CA HIS A 16 -15.94 9.08 -4.16
C HIS A 16 -15.64 8.29 -5.44
N ALA A 17 -14.38 7.88 -5.64
CA ALA A 17 -14.02 7.06 -6.79
C ALA A 17 -14.73 5.69 -6.75
N ILE A 18 -14.80 5.05 -5.58
CA ILE A 18 -15.54 3.79 -5.38
C ILE A 18 -17.03 3.99 -5.65
N MET A 19 -17.64 5.05 -5.11
CA MET A 19 -19.03 5.43 -5.34
C MET A 19 -19.33 5.59 -6.84
N GLY A 20 -18.50 6.35 -7.56
CA GLY A 20 -18.68 6.54 -9.00
C GLY A 20 -18.47 5.26 -9.82
N CYS A 21 -17.53 4.40 -9.41
CA CYS A 21 -17.35 3.08 -10.06
C CYS A 21 -18.53 2.14 -9.80
N ALA A 22 -19.17 2.25 -8.63
CA ALA A 22 -20.34 1.47 -8.23
C ALA A 22 -21.68 2.05 -8.72
N ASP A 23 -21.65 3.23 -9.35
CA ASP A 23 -22.83 4.00 -9.76
C ASP A 23 -23.75 4.36 -8.59
N VAL A 24 -23.13 4.78 -7.48
CA VAL A 24 -23.81 5.16 -6.23
C VAL A 24 -23.64 6.66 -5.99
N GLY A 25 -24.72 7.41 -6.05
CA GLY A 25 -24.70 8.88 -5.84
C GLY A 25 -24.59 9.29 -4.37
N GLN A 26 -25.03 8.45 -3.45
CA GLN A 26 -25.06 8.74 -2.01
C GLN A 26 -24.79 7.46 -1.20
N LEU A 27 -23.98 7.58 -0.16
CA LEU A 27 -23.78 6.50 0.82
C LEU A 27 -24.65 6.76 2.04
N THR A 28 -25.37 5.73 2.48
CA THR A 28 -25.92 5.72 3.84
C THR A 28 -25.03 4.86 4.72
N THR A 29 -25.13 5.05 6.03
CA THR A 29 -24.44 4.21 7.00
C THR A 29 -25.47 3.43 7.79
N LYS A 30 -25.42 2.11 7.67
CA LYS A 30 -26.19 1.20 8.51
C LYS A 30 -25.25 0.55 9.51
N MET A 31 -25.53 0.73 10.79
CA MET A 31 -24.79 0.05 11.85
C MET A 31 -25.31 -1.39 11.96
N ILE A 32 -24.42 -2.38 11.78
CA ILE A 32 -24.74 -3.80 12.03
C ILE A 32 -24.47 -4.11 13.50
N ASN A 33 -23.32 -3.66 14.00
CA ASN A 33 -22.85 -3.82 15.38
C ASN A 33 -22.14 -2.53 15.82
N ALA A 34 -21.88 -2.36 17.12
CA ALA A 34 -21.24 -1.16 17.69
C ALA A 34 -19.89 -0.77 17.03
N HIS A 35 -19.21 -1.70 16.36
CA HIS A 35 -17.93 -1.49 15.69
C HIS A 35 -17.99 -1.69 14.18
N THR A 36 -19.17 -1.96 13.61
CA THR A 36 -19.31 -2.33 12.20
C THR A 36 -20.41 -1.53 11.56
N HIS A 37 -19.98 -0.63 10.69
CA HIS A 37 -20.83 0.18 9.84
C HIS A 37 -20.70 -0.32 8.40
N ILE A 38 -21.83 -0.47 7.72
CA ILE A 38 -21.86 -0.81 6.31
C ILE A 38 -22.53 0.31 5.51
N ALA A 39 -22.12 0.44 4.26
CA ALA A 39 -22.88 1.18 3.26
C ALA A 39 -23.69 0.16 2.44
N PRO A 40 -25.01 0.02 2.70
CA PRO A 40 -25.81 -0.99 2.02
C PRO A 40 -25.82 -0.81 0.50
N GLU A 41 -25.67 0.42 -0.01
CA GLU A 41 -25.66 0.74 -1.44
C GLU A 41 -24.45 0.17 -2.19
N LEU A 42 -23.34 -0.05 -1.49
CA LEU A 42 -22.14 -0.69 -2.04
C LEU A 42 -22.20 -2.21 -1.93
N THR A 43 -23.17 -2.75 -1.19
CA THR A 43 -23.34 -4.21 -1.06
C THR A 43 -23.75 -4.79 -2.41
N ASN A 44 -23.14 -5.92 -2.80
CA ASN A 44 -23.33 -6.58 -4.09
C ASN A 44 -22.91 -5.76 -5.33
N LYS A 45 -22.24 -4.62 -5.17
CA LYS A 45 -21.62 -3.90 -6.29
C LYS A 45 -20.27 -4.50 -6.62
N ARG A 46 -20.02 -4.77 -7.91
CA ARG A 46 -18.73 -5.25 -8.40
C ARG A 46 -17.83 -4.05 -8.73
N ILE A 47 -16.79 -3.87 -7.92
CA ILE A 47 -15.77 -2.83 -8.10
C ILE A 47 -14.42 -3.51 -8.24
N GLY A 48 -13.60 -3.02 -9.18
CA GLY A 48 -12.21 -3.41 -9.30
C GLY A 48 -11.31 -2.47 -8.53
N LEU A 49 -10.24 -3.00 -7.93
CA LEU A 49 -9.25 -2.21 -7.20
C LEU A 49 -7.84 -2.52 -7.72
N VAL A 50 -7.03 -1.49 -7.86
CA VAL A 50 -5.58 -1.63 -8.08
C VAL A 50 -4.88 -1.45 -6.74
N LEU A 51 -4.14 -2.46 -6.32
CA LEU A 51 -3.44 -2.51 -5.04
C LEU A 51 -1.93 -2.47 -5.26
N GLN A 52 -1.21 -1.67 -4.48
CA GLN A 52 0.24 -1.69 -4.41
C GLN A 52 0.68 -2.39 -3.12
N LYS A 53 1.56 -3.38 -3.23
CA LYS A 53 2.14 -4.02 -2.04
C LYS A 53 3.30 -3.15 -1.54
N THR A 54 3.31 -2.90 -0.24
CA THR A 54 4.40 -2.21 0.45
C THR A 54 5.02 -3.19 1.45
N LEU A 55 6.28 -3.55 1.23
CA LEU A 55 7.08 -4.40 2.12
C LEU A 55 7.63 -3.52 3.25
N LYS A 56 7.48 -3.95 4.50
CA LYS A 56 7.90 -3.21 5.70
C LYS A 56 8.61 -4.12 6.67
N THR A 57 9.42 -3.52 7.55
CA THR A 57 10.00 -4.23 8.70
C THR A 57 9.25 -3.83 9.96
N LYS A 58 8.76 -4.81 10.72
CA LYS A 58 8.18 -4.60 12.04
C LYS A 58 9.25 -4.16 13.03
N THR A 59 8.83 -3.59 14.16
CA THR A 59 9.74 -3.20 15.26
C THR A 59 10.55 -4.37 15.83
N ASN A 60 10.05 -5.61 15.71
CA ASN A 60 10.74 -6.83 16.12
C ASN A 60 11.70 -7.39 15.03
N GLY A 61 12.00 -6.62 13.98
CA GLY A 61 12.88 -7.04 12.89
C GLY A 61 12.24 -7.99 11.86
N GLN A 62 10.99 -8.42 12.07
CA GLN A 62 10.31 -9.32 11.13
C GLN A 62 9.79 -8.59 9.89
N ASN A 63 9.84 -9.26 8.76
CA ASN A 63 9.25 -8.75 7.52
C ASN A 63 7.71 -8.80 7.60
N THR A 64 7.07 -7.75 7.10
CA THR A 64 5.62 -7.65 6.95
C THR A 64 5.29 -6.95 5.64
N TYR A 65 4.03 -6.95 5.24
CA TYR A 65 3.57 -6.17 4.09
C TYR A 65 2.21 -5.52 4.38
N SER A 66 1.90 -4.46 3.65
CA SER A 66 0.58 -3.83 3.60
C SER A 66 0.17 -3.63 2.14
N PHE A 67 -1.13 -3.59 1.88
CA PHE A 67 -1.66 -3.20 0.57
C PHE A 67 -2.26 -1.81 0.63
N ASP A 68 -1.82 -0.96 -0.29
CA ASP A 68 -2.34 0.38 -0.47
C ASP A 68 -3.23 0.40 -1.72
N ILE A 69 -4.48 0.83 -1.56
CA ILE A 69 -5.40 1.02 -2.69
C ILE A 69 -4.92 2.24 -3.46
N LEU A 70 -4.53 2.06 -4.72
CA LEU A 70 -4.12 3.15 -5.60
C LEU A 70 -5.28 3.73 -6.39
N LEU A 71 -6.16 2.87 -6.91
CA LEU A 71 -7.22 3.24 -7.85
C LEU A 71 -8.41 2.29 -7.69
N SER A 72 -9.61 2.79 -7.95
CA SER A 72 -10.81 1.98 -8.20
C SER A 72 -11.23 2.08 -9.67
N PHE A 73 -11.83 1.00 -10.18
CA PHE A 73 -12.32 0.91 -11.55
C PHE A 73 -13.62 0.09 -11.62
N VAL A 74 -14.34 0.25 -12.72
CA VAL A 74 -15.57 -0.48 -13.02
C VAL A 74 -15.20 -1.91 -13.42
N ALA A 75 -15.60 -2.89 -12.61
CA ALA A 75 -15.16 -4.28 -12.80
C ALA A 75 -15.53 -4.88 -14.17
N GLN A 76 -16.62 -4.42 -14.78
CA GLN A 76 -17.11 -4.93 -16.06
C GLN A 76 -16.33 -4.39 -17.26
N THR A 77 -16.01 -3.09 -17.25
CA THR A 77 -15.39 -2.40 -18.41
C THR A 77 -13.90 -2.12 -18.22
N ARG A 78 -13.36 -2.34 -17.01
CA ARG A 78 -11.99 -1.97 -16.61
C ARG A 78 -11.67 -0.48 -16.69
N GLN A 79 -12.68 0.36 -16.93
CA GLN A 79 -12.52 1.81 -16.99
C GLN A 79 -12.48 2.39 -15.58
N THR A 80 -11.63 3.39 -15.40
CA THR A 80 -11.72 4.28 -14.23
C THR A 80 -12.98 5.15 -14.31
N LEU A 81 -13.34 5.77 -13.19
CA LEU A 81 -14.45 6.73 -13.17
C LEU A 81 -14.26 7.85 -14.21
N GLU A 82 -13.04 8.39 -14.33
CA GLU A 82 -12.73 9.46 -15.28
C GLU A 82 -12.91 9.01 -16.74
N GLU A 83 -12.43 7.82 -17.08
CA GLU A 83 -12.60 7.25 -18.43
C GLU A 83 -14.07 6.99 -18.74
N LYS A 84 -14.84 6.44 -17.78
CA LYS A 84 -16.27 6.23 -17.95
C LYS A 84 -17.02 7.54 -18.18
N LEU A 85 -16.71 8.59 -17.41
CA LEU A 85 -17.34 9.91 -17.55
C LEU A 85 -17.00 10.58 -18.89
N LYS A 86 -15.79 10.36 -19.41
CA LYS A 86 -15.32 10.94 -20.69
C LYS A 86 -15.60 10.04 -21.90
N GLY A 87 -16.16 8.84 -21.71
CA GLY A 87 -16.38 7.87 -22.78
C GLY A 87 -15.08 7.34 -23.42
N LEU A 88 -13.99 7.29 -22.65
CA LEU A 88 -12.66 6.86 -23.13
C LEU A 88 -12.45 5.35 -22.95
N PRO A 89 -11.59 4.72 -23.77
CA PRO A 89 -11.19 3.32 -23.57
C PRO A 89 -10.44 3.11 -22.23
N PRO A 90 -10.41 1.88 -21.69
CA PRO A 90 -9.74 1.57 -20.42
C PRO A 90 -8.22 1.49 -20.60
N GLU A 91 -7.52 2.61 -20.61
CA GLU A 91 -6.05 2.65 -20.77
C GLU A 91 -5.33 2.94 -19.44
N ILE A 92 -5.95 3.68 -18.53
CA ILE A 92 -5.32 4.13 -17.28
C ILE A 92 -4.93 2.93 -16.43
N ILE A 93 -5.79 1.92 -16.33
CA ILE A 93 -5.52 0.71 -15.55
C ILE A 93 -4.35 -0.06 -16.12
N ASP A 94 -4.31 -0.28 -17.44
CA ASP A 94 -3.24 -1.05 -18.07
C ASP A 94 -1.90 -0.31 -18.01
N LYS A 95 -1.90 1.02 -18.23
CA LYS A 95 -0.73 1.88 -18.02
C LYS A 95 -0.24 1.85 -16.57
N LYS A 96 -1.16 1.83 -15.60
CA LYS A 96 -0.80 1.76 -14.18
C LYS A 96 -0.21 0.39 -13.86
N PHE A 97 -0.83 -0.68 -14.32
CA PHE A 97 -0.40 -2.06 -14.07
C PHE A 97 1.00 -2.31 -14.62
N ALA A 98 1.31 -1.81 -15.83
CA ALA A 98 2.63 -1.92 -16.43
C ALA A 98 3.75 -1.23 -15.64
N ARG A 99 3.42 -0.21 -14.83
CA ARG A 99 4.39 0.55 -14.02
C ARG A 99 4.28 0.24 -12.53
N LEU A 100 3.37 -0.64 -12.15
CA LEU A 100 3.11 -0.96 -10.76
C LEU A 100 4.25 -1.84 -10.24
N GLN A 101 4.97 -1.32 -9.26
CA GLN A 101 6.01 -2.06 -8.56
C GLN A 101 5.70 -2.07 -7.07
N ASP A 102 6.15 -3.12 -6.40
CA ASP A 102 6.09 -3.19 -4.95
C ASP A 102 6.99 -2.11 -4.36
N LYS A 103 6.51 -1.44 -3.30
CA LYS A 103 7.33 -0.51 -2.53
C LYS A 103 8.11 -1.29 -1.50
N ASP A 104 9.40 -1.02 -1.39
CA ASP A 104 10.25 -1.57 -0.35
C ASP A 104 10.59 -0.49 0.69
N GLU A 105 9.95 -0.58 1.85
CA GLU A 105 10.21 0.25 3.03
C GLU A 105 10.84 -0.60 4.16
N ARG A 106 11.39 -1.78 3.84
CA ARG A 106 12.13 -2.56 4.81
C ARG A 106 13.34 -1.76 5.25
N LYS A 107 13.53 -1.64 6.56
CA LYS A 107 14.76 -1.07 7.09
C LYS A 107 15.85 -2.10 6.85
N ASN A 108 16.74 -1.83 5.91
CA ASN A 108 18.03 -2.51 5.87
C ASN A 108 18.66 -2.27 7.25
N ALA A 109 18.83 -3.32 8.04
CA ALA A 109 19.79 -3.24 9.14
C ALA A 109 21.08 -2.70 8.52
N PRO A 110 21.73 -1.67 9.09
CA PRO A 110 23.03 -1.26 8.59
C PRO A 110 23.88 -2.52 8.54
N ALA A 111 24.50 -2.78 7.39
CA ALA A 111 25.55 -3.77 7.30
C ALA A 111 26.64 -3.30 8.27
N THR A 112 26.56 -3.72 9.53
CA THR A 112 27.71 -3.70 10.41
C THR A 112 28.69 -4.65 9.76
N TYR A 113 29.62 -4.09 9.00
CA TYR A 113 30.88 -4.74 8.71
C TYR A 113 31.45 -5.17 10.05
N HIS A 114 31.27 -6.44 10.40
CA HIS A 114 32.09 -7.09 11.40
C HIS A 114 33.50 -7.12 10.82
N GLN A 115 34.26 -6.04 11.01
CA GLN A 115 35.71 -6.13 11.03
C GLN A 115 36.05 -7.07 12.18
N GLN A 116 36.27 -8.35 11.86
CA GLN A 116 37.07 -9.24 12.69
C GLN A 116 38.46 -8.60 12.79
N TYR A 117 38.71 -7.87 13.87
CA TYR A 117 40.07 -7.70 14.36
C TYR A 117 40.52 -9.09 14.84
N GLN A 118 41.25 -9.77 13.97
CA GLN A 118 42.06 -10.90 14.33
C GLN A 118 43.23 -10.35 15.16
N SER A 119 43.16 -10.55 16.48
CA SER A 119 44.29 -10.29 17.37
C SER A 119 45.42 -11.24 16.98
N GLU A 120 46.41 -10.73 16.27
CA GLU A 120 47.71 -11.39 16.06
C GLU A 120 48.34 -11.66 17.43
N TYR A 121 48.61 -12.94 17.69
CA TYR A 121 49.48 -13.38 18.78
C TYR A 121 50.90 -12.95 18.44
N PRO A 122 51.62 -12.19 19.29
CA PRO A 122 53.07 -12.12 19.18
C PRO A 122 53.62 -13.32 19.94
N GLY A 123 53.72 -14.44 19.24
CA GLY A 123 54.67 -15.49 19.56
C GLY A 123 55.77 -15.42 18.51
N ASP A 124 56.96 -14.98 18.89
CA ASP A 124 58.17 -15.76 18.65
C ASP A 124 59.37 -15.19 19.41
N ASP A 125 60.05 -16.15 20.03
CA ASP A 125 61.24 -16.06 20.85
C ASP A 125 62.52 -15.69 20.07
N VAL A 126 63.57 -15.43 20.85
CA VAL A 126 65.00 -15.59 20.55
C VAL A 126 65.70 -14.46 19.75
N PHE A 127 66.44 -13.63 20.48
CA PHE A 127 67.64 -12.97 19.95
C PHE A 127 68.86 -13.38 20.80
N PHE A 128 69.76 -14.15 20.19
CA PHE A 128 71.14 -14.35 20.61
C PHE A 128 71.95 -13.07 20.33
N GLY A 129 72.86 -12.70 21.23
CA GLY A 129 73.85 -11.64 21.04
C GLY A 129 74.31 -10.99 22.32
#